data_AF-W7F2E1-F1
#
_entry.id   AF-W7F2E1-F1
#
_cell.length_a   1.000
_cell.length_b   1.000
_cell.length_c   1.000
_cell.angle_alpha   90.00
_cell.angle_beta   90.00
_cell.angle_gamma   90.00
#
_symmetry.space_group_name_H-M   'P 1'
#
loop_
_entity.id
_entity.type
_entity.pdbx_description
1 polymer ?
#
loop_
_entity_poly.entity_id
_entity_poly.type
_entity_poly.pdbx_seq_one_letter_code
_entity_poly.pdbx_strand_id
1 'polypeptide(L)'
;MAASALNEERELAINPIVASSVQHNTQVISNIRSLTASLFGVAAGTLGLESYAGFIFYLLASLVVSALLFALKTEGKPSAYFYSPLVLEARLEQANTLKKVVDAIKDLVQDCNFDCNDMGIALQAMDNSHVALVSMMLKSDAFSPFRCDRNIALGINLGSLTKVLRAAGNEDILTIKAEDAPDVVNLVFETKTSSRISEYDIKLMDIDQEHLGIPDTDYAATISMPSAEFQRICRDLGALSESVSIECSKDGVKFACSGDIGSGSVILKQNPSLDKPGESVTIDMTEPVALTFSLKYLTNFCKASGLSDQVKLCLSSEVPLLVEYGLQEQSYLRFYLAPKIGDED
;
A
#
# COMPACT_ATOMS: atom_id res chain seq x y z
N MET A 1 26.84 23.08 -6.28
CA MET A 1 25.94 24.24 -6.41
C MET A 1 25.30 24.34 -7.79
N ALA A 2 26.02 24.30 -8.91
CA ALA A 2 25.38 24.32 -10.23
C ALA A 2 24.56 23.06 -10.56
N ALA A 3 25.04 21.87 -10.16
CA ALA A 3 24.32 20.61 -10.39
C ALA A 3 23.06 20.43 -9.53
N SER A 4 23.02 21.03 -8.33
CA SER A 4 21.83 21.01 -7.47
C SER A 4 20.74 21.94 -7.99
N ALA A 5 21.12 23.13 -8.47
CA ALA A 5 20.19 24.08 -9.09
C ALA A 5 19.57 23.53 -10.38
N LEU A 6 20.34 22.79 -11.18
CA LEU A 6 19.82 22.17 -12.42
C LEU A 6 18.82 21.05 -12.12
N ASN A 7 18.99 20.31 -11.03
CA ASN A 7 18.04 19.27 -10.60
C ASN A 7 16.75 19.88 -10.05
N GLU A 8 16.86 20.97 -9.28
CA GLU A 8 15.73 21.73 -8.73
C GLU A 8 14.90 22.39 -9.85
N GLU A 9 15.54 22.97 -10.87
CA GLU A 9 14.84 23.49 -12.06
C GLU A 9 14.15 22.37 -12.86
N ARG A 10 14.72 21.16 -12.89
CA ARG A 10 14.11 20.00 -13.55
C ARG A 10 12.93 19.45 -12.76
N GLU A 11 12.99 19.44 -11.42
CA GLU A 11 11.87 19.12 -10.54
C GLU A 11 10.74 20.15 -10.66
N LEU A 12 11.06 21.44 -10.73
CA LEU A 12 10.09 22.52 -10.93
C LEU A 12 9.42 22.48 -12.31
N ALA A 13 10.09 21.93 -13.33
CA ALA A 13 9.51 21.71 -14.64
C ALA A 13 8.55 20.50 -14.68
N ILE A 14 8.74 19.52 -13.79
CA ILE A 14 7.91 18.31 -13.67
C ILE A 14 6.73 18.56 -12.70
N ASN A 15 6.98 19.27 -11.60
CA ASN A 15 6.01 19.69 -10.58
C ASN A 15 5.98 21.24 -10.50
N PRO A 16 5.08 21.92 -11.24
CA PRO A 16 5.09 23.38 -11.38
C PRO A 16 4.70 24.16 -10.10
N ILE A 17 4.60 23.49 -8.95
CA ILE A 17 4.12 24.06 -7.70
C ILE A 17 5.33 24.47 -6.85
N VAL A 18 5.66 25.76 -6.90
CA VAL A 18 6.70 26.34 -6.04
C VAL A 18 6.12 26.56 -4.63
N ALA A 19 6.64 25.86 -3.63
CA ALA A 19 6.13 25.93 -2.24
C ALA A 19 6.10 27.36 -1.66
N SER A 20 7.12 28.16 -1.97
CA SER A 20 7.17 29.58 -1.57
C SER A 20 6.04 30.40 -2.20
N SER A 21 5.64 30.09 -3.44
CA SER A 21 4.54 30.75 -4.11
C SER A 21 3.18 30.33 -3.54
N VAL A 22 3.02 29.07 -3.13
CA VAL A 22 1.80 28.60 -2.45
C VAL A 22 1.64 29.28 -1.09
N GLN A 23 2.71 29.34 -0.29
CA GLN A 23 2.71 30.05 1.00
C GLN A 23 2.44 31.55 0.81
N HIS A 24 3.09 32.19 -0.16
CA HIS A 24 2.85 33.58 -0.51
C HIS A 24 1.39 33.81 -0.92
N ASN A 25 0.82 32.98 -1.79
CA ASN A 25 -0.57 33.08 -2.23
C ASN A 25 -1.54 32.92 -1.06
N THR A 26 -1.29 31.95 -0.18
CA THR A 26 -2.10 31.72 1.03
C THR A 26 -2.06 32.93 1.96
N GLN A 27 -0.88 33.50 2.17
CA GLN A 27 -0.70 34.70 2.99
C GLN A 27 -1.35 35.93 2.36
N VAL A 28 -1.25 36.11 1.05
CA VAL A 28 -1.91 37.20 0.31
C VAL A 28 -3.44 37.09 0.43
N ILE A 29 -4.01 35.89 0.27
CA ILE A 29 -5.46 35.68 0.42
C ILE A 29 -5.91 35.97 1.86
N SER A 30 -5.16 35.50 2.86
CA SER A 30 -5.44 35.79 4.27
C SER A 30 -5.40 37.29 4.55
N ASN A 31 -4.40 37.99 4.03
CA ASN A 31 -4.27 39.44 4.16
C ASN A 31 -5.44 40.17 3.50
N ILE A 32 -5.85 39.78 2.29
CA ILE A 32 -7.01 40.37 1.60
C ILE A 32 -8.28 40.17 2.42
N ARG A 33 -8.54 38.96 2.94
CA ARG A 33 -9.71 38.68 3.78
C ARG A 33 -9.70 39.48 5.08
N SER A 34 -8.54 39.62 5.73
CA SER A 34 -8.39 40.41 6.95
C SER A 34 -8.61 41.91 6.70
N LEU A 35 -8.00 42.47 5.66
CA LEU A 35 -8.16 43.88 5.28
C LEU A 35 -9.60 44.20 4.88
N THR A 36 -10.23 43.35 4.06
CA THR A 36 -11.62 43.54 3.62
C THR A 36 -12.60 43.38 4.77
N ALA A 37 -12.39 42.42 5.68
CA ALA A 37 -13.22 42.28 6.88
C ALA A 37 -13.15 43.51 7.79
N SER A 38 -11.96 44.07 8.00
CA SER A 38 -11.76 45.32 8.73
C SER A 38 -12.47 46.49 8.04
N LEU A 39 -12.32 46.63 6.71
CA LEU A 39 -12.95 47.68 5.93
C LEU A 39 -14.49 47.60 5.97
N PHE A 40 -15.05 46.39 5.87
CA PHE A 40 -16.49 46.16 5.95
C PHE A 40 -17.03 46.42 7.36
N GLY A 41 -16.27 46.10 8.40
CA GLY A 41 -16.62 46.47 9.78
C GLY A 41 -16.71 47.98 9.98
N VAL A 42 -15.74 48.74 9.47
CA VAL A 42 -15.77 50.21 9.50
C VAL A 42 -16.93 50.76 8.68
N ALA A 43 -17.14 50.25 7.46
CA ALA A 43 -18.23 50.68 6.59
C ALA A 43 -19.61 50.44 7.23
N ALA A 44 -19.84 49.25 7.79
CA ALA A 44 -21.07 48.93 8.51
C ALA A 44 -21.29 49.86 9.72
N GLY A 45 -20.23 50.17 10.47
CA GLY A 45 -20.27 51.13 11.58
C GLY A 45 -20.61 52.55 11.14
N THR A 46 -20.01 53.05 10.05
CA THR A 46 -20.33 54.39 9.51
C THR A 46 -21.74 54.51 8.95
N LEU A 47 -22.29 53.41 8.43
CA LEU A 47 -23.65 53.35 7.90
C LEU A 47 -24.71 53.08 8.97
N GLY A 48 -24.30 52.85 10.24
CA GLY A 48 -25.21 52.53 11.34
C GLY A 48 -25.94 51.19 11.18
N LEU A 49 -25.35 50.25 10.43
CA LEU A 49 -25.94 48.94 10.18
C LEU A 49 -25.72 48.01 11.38
N GLU A 50 -26.68 47.98 12.30
CA GLU A 50 -26.63 47.14 13.50
C GLU A 50 -27.34 45.80 13.30
N SER A 51 -26.94 44.80 14.11
CA SER A 51 -27.61 43.49 14.20
C SER A 51 -27.70 42.76 12.84
N TYR A 52 -28.89 42.31 12.45
CA TYR A 52 -29.12 41.49 11.26
C TYR A 52 -28.73 42.19 9.94
N ALA A 53 -28.94 43.51 9.85
CA ALA A 53 -28.62 44.29 8.66
C ALA A 53 -27.09 44.39 8.44
N GLY A 54 -26.32 44.55 9.52
CA GLY A 54 -24.86 44.53 9.47
C GLY A 54 -24.31 43.16 9.08
N PHE A 55 -24.91 42.07 9.59
CA PHE A 55 -24.54 40.71 9.22
C PHE A 55 -24.79 40.40 7.73
N ILE A 56 -25.96 40.78 7.20
CA ILE A 56 -26.27 40.62 5.77
C ILE A 56 -25.29 41.44 4.91
N PHE A 57 -25.01 42.68 5.29
CA PHE A 57 -24.05 43.52 4.58
C PHE A 57 -22.66 42.88 4.54
N TYR A 58 -22.17 42.38 5.68
CA TYR A 58 -20.89 41.68 5.74
C TYR A 58 -20.87 40.42 4.88
N LEU A 59 -21.94 39.62 4.89
CA LEU A 59 -22.05 38.39 4.12
C LEU A 59 -22.07 38.66 2.61
N LEU A 60 -22.86 39.64 2.16
CA LEU A 60 -22.91 40.05 0.76
C LEU A 60 -21.57 40.65 0.30
N ALA A 61 -20.96 41.52 1.10
CA ALA A 61 -19.67 42.11 0.77
C ALA A 61 -18.56 41.05 0.71
N SER A 62 -18.58 40.08 1.63
CA SER A 62 -17.64 38.95 1.64
C SER A 62 -17.82 38.02 0.43
N LEU A 63 -19.06 37.79 0.00
CA LEU A 63 -19.35 37.03 -1.23
C LEU A 63 -18.83 37.76 -2.47
N VAL A 64 -19.02 39.08 -2.54
CA VAL A 64 -18.49 39.90 -3.64
C VAL A 64 -16.96 39.85 -3.69
N VAL A 65 -16.27 39.97 -2.56
CA VAL A 65 -14.81 39.84 -2.50
C VAL A 65 -14.35 38.45 -2.93
N SER A 66 -15.06 37.40 -2.50
CA SER A 66 -14.75 36.02 -2.89
C SER A 66 -14.93 35.81 -4.40
N ALA A 67 -15.99 36.37 -4.98
CA ALA A 67 -16.21 36.34 -6.43
C ALA A 67 -15.16 37.14 -7.21
N LEU A 68 -14.73 38.30 -6.69
CA LEU A 68 -13.68 39.12 -7.29
C LEU A 68 -12.32 38.43 -7.23
N LEU A 69 -11.98 37.76 -6.13
CA LEU A 69 -10.78 36.94 -6.02
C LEU A 69 -10.79 35.81 -7.07
N PHE A 70 -11.92 35.14 -7.23
CA PHE A 70 -12.07 34.07 -8.21
C PHE A 70 -12.00 34.57 -9.67
N ALA A 71 -12.64 35.71 -9.97
CA ALA A 71 -12.69 36.25 -11.31
C ALA A 71 -11.37 36.93 -11.73
N LEU A 72 -10.76 37.74 -10.85
CA LEU A 72 -9.62 38.59 -11.19
C LEU A 72 -8.26 37.96 -10.87
N LYS A 73 -8.16 37.19 -9.77
CA LYS A 73 -6.87 36.62 -9.34
C LYS A 73 -6.62 35.21 -9.85
N THR A 74 -7.67 34.45 -10.17
CA THR A 74 -7.53 33.08 -10.69
C THR A 74 -7.83 32.93 -12.17
N GLU A 75 -8.03 34.02 -12.93
CA GLU A 75 -8.36 34.01 -14.37
C GLU A 75 -9.46 33.00 -14.76
N GLY A 76 -10.39 32.71 -13.84
CA GLY A 76 -11.44 31.69 -14.04
C GLY A 76 -11.01 30.22 -13.93
N LYS A 77 -9.77 29.92 -13.55
CA LYS A 77 -9.25 28.55 -13.32
C LYS A 77 -8.81 28.33 -11.86
N PRO A 78 -9.74 28.20 -10.90
CA PRO A 78 -9.41 28.06 -9.47
C PRO A 78 -8.50 26.86 -9.14
N SER A 79 -8.63 25.75 -9.85
CA SER A 79 -7.83 24.53 -9.63
C SER A 79 -6.33 24.72 -9.89
N ALA A 80 -5.92 25.75 -10.65
CA ALA A 80 -4.52 26.06 -10.90
C ALA A 80 -3.87 26.92 -9.79
N TYR A 81 -4.68 27.56 -8.93
CA TYR A 81 -4.21 28.54 -7.94
C TYR A 81 -4.48 28.14 -6.49
N PHE A 82 -5.53 27.35 -6.25
CA PHE A 82 -5.84 26.83 -4.91
C PHE A 82 -5.29 25.41 -4.78
N TYR A 83 -4.14 25.31 -4.11
CA TYR A 83 -3.55 24.03 -3.72
C TYR A 83 -4.50 23.31 -2.77
N SER A 84 -4.96 22.11 -3.14
CA SER A 84 -5.59 21.21 -2.17
C SER A 84 -4.47 20.61 -1.32
N PRO A 85 -4.55 20.65 0.02
CA PRO A 85 -3.51 20.09 0.89
C PRO A 85 -3.40 18.56 0.78
N LEU A 86 -4.36 17.92 0.10
CA LEU A 86 -4.41 16.49 -0.10
C LEU A 86 -3.35 16.04 -1.11
N VAL A 87 -2.32 15.34 -0.61
CA VAL A 87 -1.18 14.86 -1.39
C VAL A 87 -1.39 13.44 -1.88
N LEU A 88 -2.20 12.64 -1.18
CA LEU A 88 -2.59 11.30 -1.58
C LEU A 88 -4.11 11.16 -1.58
N GLU A 89 -4.66 10.69 -2.70
CA GLU A 89 -6.01 10.16 -2.81
C GLU A 89 -5.96 8.83 -3.57
N ALA A 90 -6.20 7.72 -2.87
CA ALA A 90 -6.17 6.40 -3.46
C ALA A 90 -7.46 5.65 -3.15
N ARG A 91 -8.29 5.40 -4.16
CA ARG A 91 -9.60 4.74 -4.02
C ARG A 91 -9.56 3.30 -4.54
N LEU A 92 -9.67 2.32 -3.65
CA LEU A 92 -9.82 0.91 -3.98
C LEU A 92 -11.30 0.54 -4.08
N GLU A 93 -11.71 -0.09 -5.19
CA GLU A 93 -13.09 -0.57 -5.37
C GLU A 93 -13.50 -1.63 -4.33
N GLN A 94 -12.53 -2.40 -3.83
CA GLN A 94 -12.75 -3.44 -2.84
C GLN A 94 -11.79 -3.27 -1.66
N ALA A 95 -12.32 -2.80 -0.52
CA ALA A 95 -11.58 -2.71 0.74
C ALA A 95 -11.04 -4.08 1.22
N ASN A 96 -11.70 -5.16 0.81
CA ASN A 96 -11.31 -6.54 1.13
C ASN A 96 -9.90 -6.90 0.64
N THR A 97 -9.42 -6.29 -0.44
CA THR A 97 -8.06 -6.52 -0.96
C THR A 97 -7.03 -6.08 0.08
N LEU A 98 -7.10 -4.81 0.53
CA LEU A 98 -6.18 -4.30 1.55
C LEU A 98 -6.35 -5.03 2.89
N LYS A 99 -7.58 -5.38 3.27
CA LYS A 99 -7.87 -6.15 4.48
C LYS A 99 -7.16 -7.50 4.49
N LYS A 100 -7.25 -8.26 3.39
CA LYS A 100 -6.56 -9.54 3.22
C LYS A 100 -5.05 -9.40 3.20
N VAL A 101 -4.52 -8.35 2.56
CA VAL A 101 -3.07 -8.05 2.58
C VAL A 101 -2.60 -7.79 4.01
N VAL A 102 -3.25 -6.86 4.73
CA VAL A 102 -2.90 -6.53 6.11
C VAL A 102 -3.03 -7.76 7.02
N ASP A 103 -4.07 -8.57 6.86
CA ASP A 103 -4.25 -9.81 7.61
C ASP A 103 -3.15 -10.85 7.36
N ALA A 104 -2.53 -10.86 6.17
CA ALA A 104 -1.42 -11.76 5.84
C ALA A 104 -0.08 -11.29 6.42
N ILE A 105 0.13 -9.98 6.58
CA ILE A 105 1.42 -9.40 7.00
C ILE A 105 1.52 -9.07 8.50
N LYS A 106 0.39 -8.83 9.18
CA LYS A 106 0.36 -8.38 10.60
C LYS A 106 1.05 -9.30 11.60
N ASP A 107 1.19 -10.58 11.28
CA ASP A 107 1.84 -11.57 12.16
C ASP A 107 3.35 -11.67 11.91
N LEU A 108 3.85 -11.03 10.86
CA LEU A 108 5.27 -10.93 10.52
C LEU A 108 5.85 -9.58 10.96
N VAL A 109 5.08 -8.51 10.80
CA VAL A 109 5.52 -7.13 10.99
C VAL A 109 4.50 -6.39 11.87
N GLN A 110 4.98 -5.62 12.85
CA GLN A 110 4.11 -4.82 13.74
C GLN A 110 3.85 -3.42 13.17
N ASP A 111 4.92 -2.77 12.70
CA ASP A 111 4.94 -1.39 12.22
C ASP A 111 5.68 -1.36 10.87
N CYS A 112 5.14 -0.64 9.90
CA CYS A 112 5.73 -0.55 8.56
C CYS A 112 5.37 0.77 7.88
N ASN A 113 6.18 1.17 6.91
CA ASN A 113 5.86 2.28 6.01
C ASN A 113 5.10 1.78 4.79
N PHE A 114 4.02 2.48 4.46
CA PHE A 114 3.38 2.41 3.14
C PHE A 114 3.91 3.58 2.30
N ASP A 115 4.80 3.27 1.37
CA ASP A 115 5.42 4.24 0.48
C ASP A 115 4.51 4.49 -0.71
N CYS A 116 3.97 5.69 -0.78
CA CYS A 116 3.06 6.10 -1.83
C CYS A 116 3.82 6.99 -2.81
N ASN A 117 3.75 6.66 -4.10
CA ASN A 117 4.33 7.43 -5.20
C ASN A 117 3.41 7.38 -6.43
N ASP A 118 3.86 7.91 -7.55
CA ASP A 118 3.15 7.89 -8.83
C ASP A 118 2.86 6.48 -9.37
N MET A 119 3.74 5.52 -9.09
CA MET A 119 3.60 4.12 -9.50
C MET A 119 2.57 3.34 -8.67
N GLY A 120 2.25 3.79 -7.46
CA GLY A 120 1.30 3.13 -6.56
C GLY A 120 1.65 3.22 -5.08
N ILE A 121 1.16 2.24 -4.32
CA ILE A 121 1.44 2.08 -2.89
C ILE A 121 2.27 0.81 -2.70
N ALA A 122 3.51 0.99 -2.25
CA ALA A 122 4.42 -0.09 -1.92
C ALA A 122 4.54 -0.25 -0.40
N LEU A 123 4.90 -1.45 0.03
CA LEU A 123 5.31 -1.74 1.40
C LEU A 123 6.44 -2.74 1.33
N GLN A 124 7.52 -2.46 2.03
CA GLN A 124 8.57 -3.43 2.31
C GLN A 124 8.70 -3.53 3.82
N ALA A 125 9.05 -4.68 4.37
CA ALA A 125 9.42 -4.79 5.78
C ALA A 125 10.10 -6.14 6.07
N MET A 126 10.98 -6.16 7.06
CA MET A 126 11.55 -7.39 7.61
C MET A 126 10.81 -7.80 8.87
N ASP A 127 10.80 -9.11 9.15
CA ASP A 127 10.35 -9.61 10.44
C ASP A 127 11.38 -9.31 11.55
N ASN A 128 10.97 -9.46 12.81
CA ASN A 128 11.83 -9.19 13.98
C ASN A 128 13.11 -10.05 14.03
N SER A 129 13.16 -11.18 13.32
CA SER A 129 14.36 -12.03 13.26
C SER A 129 15.26 -11.76 12.05
N HIS A 130 14.84 -10.88 11.13
CA HIS A 130 15.52 -10.59 9.86
C HIS A 130 15.71 -11.84 8.97
N VAL A 131 14.84 -12.84 9.10
CA VAL A 131 14.87 -14.08 8.31
C VAL A 131 13.85 -14.04 7.16
N ALA A 132 12.77 -13.28 7.34
CA ALA A 132 11.71 -13.11 6.34
C ALA A 132 11.53 -11.64 5.97
N LEU A 133 11.34 -11.38 4.68
CA LEU A 133 11.02 -10.06 4.15
C LEU A 133 9.69 -10.12 3.41
N VAL A 134 8.85 -9.13 3.64
CA VAL A 134 7.62 -8.90 2.87
C VAL A 134 7.82 -7.74 1.92
N SER A 135 7.35 -7.90 0.68
CA SER A 135 7.29 -6.85 -0.33
C SER A 135 5.92 -6.87 -1.00
N MET A 136 5.17 -5.81 -0.83
CA MET A 136 3.86 -5.58 -1.45
C MET A 136 3.98 -4.42 -2.43
N MET A 137 3.33 -4.55 -3.57
CA MET A 137 3.12 -3.45 -4.51
C MET A 137 1.67 -3.46 -4.98
N LEU A 138 0.93 -2.40 -4.68
CA LEU A 138 -0.35 -2.09 -5.30
C LEU A 138 -0.10 -1.01 -6.33
N LYS A 139 -0.18 -1.35 -7.62
CA LYS A 139 0.04 -0.37 -8.70
C LYS A 139 -1.07 0.67 -8.71
N SER A 140 -0.77 1.86 -9.24
CA SER A 140 -1.73 2.95 -9.46
C SER A 140 -3.02 2.47 -10.14
N ASP A 141 -2.89 1.53 -11.08
CA ASP A 141 -4.00 0.98 -11.87
C ASP A 141 -4.98 0.16 -11.03
N ALA A 142 -4.57 -0.33 -9.85
CA ALA A 142 -5.45 -1.01 -8.91
C ALA A 142 -6.42 -0.04 -8.19
N PHE A 143 -6.23 1.28 -8.35
CA PHE A 143 -7.02 2.32 -7.71
C PHE A 143 -7.78 3.17 -8.74
N SER A 144 -8.98 3.62 -8.41
CA SER A 144 -9.86 4.41 -9.26
C SER A 144 -10.70 5.40 -8.45
N PRO A 145 -10.32 6.69 -8.34
CA PRO A 145 -9.09 7.31 -8.86
C PRO A 145 -7.85 7.07 -7.98
N PHE A 146 -6.67 7.28 -8.58
CA PHE A 146 -5.37 7.38 -7.89
C PHE A 146 -4.75 8.74 -8.14
N ARG A 147 -4.29 9.40 -7.08
CA ARG A 147 -3.51 10.64 -7.15
C ARG A 147 -2.48 10.64 -6.03
N CYS A 148 -1.22 10.80 -6.41
CA CYS A 148 -0.11 10.97 -5.48
C CYS A 148 0.76 12.12 -6.01
N ASP A 149 0.67 13.30 -5.39
CA ASP A 149 1.34 14.50 -5.89
C ASP A 149 2.84 14.52 -5.54
N ARG A 150 3.21 13.86 -4.45
CA ARG A 150 4.58 13.73 -3.94
C ARG A 150 4.75 12.38 -3.28
N ASN A 151 5.99 11.90 -3.24
CA ASN A 151 6.33 10.69 -2.53
C ASN A 151 6.12 10.90 -1.03
N ILE A 152 5.25 10.10 -0.42
CA ILE A 152 4.99 10.12 1.03
C ILE A 152 5.16 8.72 1.60
N ALA A 153 5.72 8.63 2.80
CA ALA A 153 5.77 7.40 3.57
C ALA A 153 4.75 7.48 4.71
N LEU A 154 3.82 6.53 4.76
CA LEU A 154 2.81 6.45 5.80
C LEU A 154 3.21 5.37 6.81
N GLY A 155 3.85 5.78 7.91
CA GLY A 155 4.23 4.86 8.99
C GLY A 155 3.02 4.48 9.83
N ILE A 156 2.58 3.22 9.74
CA ILE A 156 1.34 2.75 10.35
C ILE A 156 1.61 1.49 11.18
N ASN A 157 1.05 1.47 12.39
CA ASN A 157 0.93 0.24 13.18
C ASN A 157 -0.13 -0.68 12.57
N LEU A 158 0.28 -1.87 12.11
CA LEU A 158 -0.59 -2.83 11.44
C LEU A 158 -1.69 -3.38 12.36
N GLY A 159 -1.45 -3.42 13.67
CA GLY A 159 -2.46 -3.78 14.67
C GLY A 159 -3.61 -2.77 14.72
N SER A 160 -3.31 -1.47 14.67
CA SER A 160 -4.30 -0.39 14.59
C SER A 160 -5.03 -0.39 13.25
N LEU A 161 -4.29 -0.54 12.14
CA LEU A 161 -4.88 -0.63 10.81
C LEU A 161 -5.85 -1.82 10.68
N THR A 162 -5.48 -2.98 11.22
CA THR A 162 -6.36 -4.16 11.25
C THR A 162 -7.67 -3.88 11.98
N LYS A 163 -7.64 -3.13 13.09
CA LYS A 163 -8.87 -2.79 13.85
C LYS A 163 -9.79 -1.88 13.04
N VAL A 164 -9.24 -0.91 12.33
CA VAL A 164 -10.01 0.00 11.47
C VAL A 164 -10.57 -0.74 10.25
N LEU A 165 -9.77 -1.56 9.57
CA LEU A 165 -10.20 -2.37 8.42
C LEU A 165 -11.29 -3.42 8.77
N ARG A 166 -11.45 -3.78 10.05
CA ARG A 166 -12.57 -4.63 10.50
C ARG A 166 -13.93 -3.93 10.44
N ALA A 167 -13.96 -2.60 10.48
CA ALA A 167 -15.20 -1.84 10.39
C ALA A 167 -15.75 -1.75 8.95
N ALA A 168 -14.92 -2.11 7.96
CA ALA A 168 -15.27 -2.19 6.55
C ALA A 168 -15.91 -3.55 6.20
N GLY A 169 -17.01 -3.48 5.47
CA GLY A 169 -17.59 -4.63 4.78
C GLY A 169 -16.70 -5.11 3.64
N ASN A 170 -16.88 -6.35 3.21
CA ASN A 170 -16.05 -6.94 2.16
C ASN A 170 -16.27 -6.31 0.77
N GLU A 171 -17.43 -5.69 0.55
CA GLU A 171 -17.76 -4.99 -0.70
C GLU A 171 -17.74 -3.46 -0.58
N ASP A 172 -17.29 -2.93 0.56
CA ASP A 172 -17.15 -1.49 0.72
C ASP A 172 -15.95 -1.00 -0.11
N ILE A 173 -16.09 0.20 -0.64
CA ILE A 173 -15.05 0.94 -1.35
C ILE A 173 -14.19 1.64 -0.28
N LEU A 174 -12.88 1.56 -0.40
CA LEU A 174 -11.94 2.21 0.50
C LEU A 174 -11.27 3.39 -0.20
N THR A 175 -11.30 4.57 0.40
CA THR A 175 -10.52 5.72 -0.03
C THR A 175 -9.50 6.09 1.04
N ILE A 176 -8.23 6.12 0.66
CA ILE A 176 -7.10 6.52 1.51
C ILE A 176 -6.76 7.96 1.18
N LYS A 177 -6.70 8.80 2.20
CA LYS A 177 -6.44 10.23 2.09
C LYS A 177 -5.32 10.65 3.04
N ALA A 178 -4.35 11.39 2.52
CA ALA A 178 -3.28 11.97 3.32
C ALA A 178 -2.87 13.35 2.81
N GLU A 179 -2.44 14.21 3.74
CA GLU A 179 -1.91 15.56 3.47
C GLU A 179 -0.39 15.54 3.23
N ASP A 180 0.21 16.71 2.98
CA ASP A 180 1.63 16.89 2.61
C ASP A 180 2.66 16.61 3.72
N ALA A 181 2.22 16.57 4.97
CA ALA A 181 3.01 16.14 6.12
C ALA A 181 2.02 15.55 7.14
N PRO A 182 1.52 14.34 6.88
CA PRO A 182 0.36 13.85 7.60
C PRO A 182 0.78 13.37 8.99
N ASP A 183 0.19 13.95 10.04
CA ASP A 183 0.18 13.35 11.39
C ASP A 183 -0.83 12.19 11.47
N VAL A 184 -1.80 12.20 10.56
CA VAL A 184 -2.89 11.24 10.47
C VAL A 184 -3.15 10.85 9.01
N VAL A 185 -3.46 9.57 8.79
CA VAL A 185 -4.06 9.09 7.54
C VAL A 185 -5.56 8.91 7.74
N ASN A 186 -6.33 9.38 6.78
CA ASN A 186 -7.77 9.29 6.78
C ASN A 186 -8.22 8.13 5.87
N LEU A 187 -9.04 7.24 6.43
CA LEU A 187 -9.61 6.09 5.74
C LEU A 187 -11.13 6.24 5.67
N VAL A 188 -11.66 6.36 4.45
CA VAL A 188 -13.09 6.46 4.18
C VAL A 188 -13.58 5.16 3.58
N PHE A 189 -14.57 4.54 4.22
CA PHE A 189 -15.28 3.38 3.71
C PHE A 189 -16.67 3.77 3.23
N GLU A 190 -16.98 3.46 1.98
CA GLU A 190 -18.28 3.72 1.36
C GLU A 190 -18.92 2.41 0.90
N THR A 191 -20.16 2.15 1.28
CA THR A 191 -20.91 1.03 0.70
C THR A 191 -21.30 1.35 -0.75
N LYS A 192 -21.36 0.36 -1.65
CA LYS A 192 -21.74 0.54 -3.07
C LYS A 192 -23.08 1.24 -3.28
N THR A 193 -24.01 1.11 -2.34
CA THR A 193 -25.33 1.79 -2.34
C THR A 193 -25.26 3.23 -1.84
N SER A 194 -24.07 3.73 -1.46
CA SER A 194 -23.80 5.02 -0.83
C SER A 194 -24.66 5.34 0.40
N SER A 195 -25.29 4.32 1.00
CA SER A 195 -26.17 4.47 2.16
C SER A 195 -25.40 4.67 3.46
N ARG A 196 -24.13 4.25 3.50
CA ARG A 196 -23.25 4.35 4.66
C ARG A 196 -21.88 4.82 4.18
N ILE A 197 -21.40 5.87 4.85
CA ILE A 197 -20.02 6.36 4.74
C ILE A 197 -19.44 6.32 6.16
N SER A 198 -18.24 5.79 6.32
CA SER A 198 -17.55 5.71 7.61
C SER A 198 -16.13 6.20 7.45
N GLU A 199 -15.73 7.13 8.30
CA GLU A 199 -14.45 7.82 8.22
C GLU A 199 -13.67 7.56 9.50
N TYR A 200 -12.40 7.21 9.34
CA TYR A 200 -11.51 6.84 10.43
C TYR A 200 -10.13 7.47 10.24
N ASP A 201 -9.67 8.18 11.25
CA ASP A 201 -8.31 8.73 11.28
C ASP A 201 -7.39 7.81 12.07
N ILE A 202 -6.25 7.46 11.48
CA ILE A 202 -5.18 6.70 12.11
C ILE A 202 -3.98 7.62 12.27
N LYS A 203 -3.44 7.70 13.50
CA LYS A 203 -2.19 8.43 13.75
C LYS A 203 -1.03 7.72 13.08
N LEU A 204 -0.24 8.51 12.37
CA LEU A 204 0.99 8.06 11.75
C LEU A 204 2.13 8.13 12.75
N MET A 205 3.19 7.38 12.45
CA MET A 205 4.39 7.30 13.25
C MET A 205 5.60 7.45 12.34
N ASP A 206 6.66 8.07 12.85
CA ASP A 206 7.93 8.10 12.17
C ASP A 206 8.60 6.74 12.34
N ILE A 207 8.70 5.99 11.24
CA ILE A 207 9.38 4.69 11.20
C ILE A 207 10.61 4.84 10.32
N ASP A 208 11.78 4.76 10.93
CA ASP A 208 13.05 4.68 10.20
C ASP A 208 13.16 3.28 9.59
N GLN A 209 12.86 3.19 8.29
CA GLN A 209 12.89 1.93 7.58
C GLN A 209 13.93 1.97 6.46
N GLU A 210 14.88 1.05 6.50
CA GLU A 210 15.84 0.88 5.42
C GLU A 210 15.20 0.08 4.27
N HIS A 211 15.16 0.69 3.09
CA HIS A 211 14.76 -0.02 1.87
C HIS A 211 15.87 -0.95 1.42
N LEU A 212 15.54 -2.23 1.29
CA LEU A 212 16.43 -3.23 0.75
C LEU A 212 16.22 -3.31 -0.77
N GLY A 213 17.27 -3.05 -1.53
CA GLY A 213 17.27 -3.28 -2.96
C GLY A 213 17.16 -4.78 -3.23
N ILE A 214 16.04 -5.21 -3.82
CA ILE A 214 15.85 -6.60 -4.26
C ILE A 214 16.38 -6.70 -5.69
N PRO A 215 17.47 -7.43 -5.95
CA PRO A 215 18.00 -7.60 -7.30
C PRO A 215 17.11 -8.54 -8.13
N ASP A 216 17.03 -8.28 -9.43
CA ASP A 216 16.46 -9.23 -10.38
C ASP A 216 17.37 -10.46 -10.42
N THR A 217 16.88 -11.57 -9.89
CA THR A 217 17.64 -12.82 -9.79
C THR A 217 16.99 -13.90 -10.64
N ASP A 218 17.82 -14.67 -11.34
CA ASP A 218 17.38 -15.88 -12.01
C ASP A 218 17.18 -17.02 -11.00
N TYR A 219 16.01 -17.65 -11.04
CA TYR A 219 15.67 -18.77 -10.18
C TYR A 219 15.90 -20.10 -10.89
N ALA A 220 16.38 -21.11 -10.16
CA ALA A 220 16.63 -22.45 -10.68
C ALA A 220 15.34 -23.23 -10.96
N ALA A 221 14.32 -23.00 -10.13
CA ALA A 221 12.99 -23.58 -10.32
C ALA A 221 11.89 -22.56 -10.00
N THR A 222 10.88 -22.51 -10.86
CA THR A 222 9.66 -21.73 -10.69
C THR A 222 8.47 -22.67 -10.70
N ILE A 223 7.72 -22.70 -9.62
CA ILE A 223 6.57 -23.59 -9.43
C ILE A 223 5.34 -22.72 -9.24
N SER A 224 4.29 -22.94 -10.04
CA SER A 224 2.97 -22.36 -9.78
C SER A 224 1.98 -23.47 -9.46
N MET A 225 1.26 -23.31 -8.36
CA MET A 225 0.29 -24.29 -7.88
C MET A 225 -0.89 -23.60 -7.19
N PRO A 226 -2.01 -24.31 -6.94
CA PRO A 226 -3.15 -23.75 -6.22
C PRO A 226 -2.74 -23.32 -4.80
N SER A 227 -3.09 -22.09 -4.43
CA SER A 227 -2.75 -21.53 -3.10
C SER A 227 -3.37 -22.35 -1.96
N ALA A 228 -4.58 -22.86 -2.17
CA ALA A 228 -5.27 -23.73 -1.22
C ALA A 228 -4.54 -25.06 -0.98
N GLU A 229 -3.91 -25.64 -2.02
CA GLU A 229 -3.14 -26.87 -1.89
C GLU A 229 -1.82 -26.62 -1.14
N PHE A 230 -1.13 -25.52 -1.47
CA PHE A 230 0.07 -25.11 -0.73
C PHE A 230 -0.23 -24.88 0.76
N GLN A 231 -1.33 -24.19 1.07
CA GLN A 231 -1.79 -23.98 2.45
C GLN A 231 -2.06 -25.30 3.17
N ARG A 232 -2.69 -26.27 2.50
CA ARG A 232 -2.95 -27.59 3.05
C ARG A 232 -1.63 -28.33 3.35
N ILE A 233 -0.69 -28.34 2.40
CA ILE A 233 0.62 -28.98 2.57
C ILE A 233 1.37 -28.39 3.77
N CYS A 234 1.46 -27.05 3.88
CA CYS A 234 2.16 -26.42 4.99
C CYS A 234 1.51 -26.73 6.34
N ARG A 235 0.17 -26.79 6.42
CA ARG A 235 -0.55 -27.13 7.65
C ARG A 235 -0.35 -28.60 8.03
N ASP A 236 -0.46 -29.51 7.07
CA ASP A 236 -0.40 -30.95 7.30
C ASP A 236 1.04 -31.36 7.71
N LEU A 237 2.07 -30.81 7.05
CA LEU A 237 3.47 -31.05 7.41
C LEU A 237 3.88 -30.31 8.70
N GLY A 238 3.30 -29.14 8.97
CA GLY A 238 3.53 -28.36 10.20
C GLY A 238 3.10 -29.07 11.48
N ALA A 239 2.22 -30.07 11.38
CA ALA A 239 1.84 -30.92 12.51
C ALA A 239 2.89 -31.99 12.85
N LEU A 240 3.80 -32.29 11.91
CA LEU A 240 4.81 -33.36 12.04
C LEU A 240 6.21 -32.81 12.37
N SER A 241 6.58 -31.66 11.79
CA SER A 241 7.91 -31.04 11.94
C SER A 241 7.83 -29.52 11.84
N GLU A 242 8.85 -28.84 12.34
CA GLU A 242 9.00 -27.38 12.21
C GLU A 242 9.67 -26.96 10.88
N SER A 243 10.23 -27.92 10.14
CA SER A 243 10.96 -27.67 8.90
C SER A 243 10.44 -28.53 7.76
N VAL A 244 10.47 -27.98 6.55
CA VAL A 244 10.13 -28.69 5.31
C VAL A 244 11.27 -28.57 4.30
N SER A 245 11.67 -29.70 3.74
CA SER A 245 12.52 -29.78 2.57
C SER A 245 11.63 -29.69 1.32
N ILE A 246 11.91 -28.69 0.49
CA ILE A 246 11.26 -28.49 -0.81
C ILE A 246 12.29 -28.88 -1.88
N GLU A 247 12.00 -29.98 -2.57
CA GLU A 247 12.84 -30.56 -3.61
C GLU A 247 12.13 -30.45 -4.96
N CYS A 248 12.76 -29.83 -5.94
CA CYS A 248 12.27 -29.77 -7.32
C CYS A 248 13.15 -30.67 -8.20
N SER A 249 12.55 -31.72 -8.76
CA SER A 249 13.23 -32.64 -9.68
C SER A 249 12.37 -32.92 -10.92
N LYS A 250 12.90 -33.70 -11.87
CA LYS A 250 12.18 -34.07 -13.10
C LYS A 250 10.85 -34.80 -12.84
N ASP A 251 10.70 -35.42 -11.67
CA ASP A 251 9.48 -36.15 -11.29
C ASP A 251 8.38 -35.23 -10.71
N GLY A 252 8.71 -33.98 -10.40
CA GLY A 252 7.80 -32.98 -9.83
C GLY A 252 8.41 -32.21 -8.66
N VAL A 253 7.56 -31.53 -7.89
CA VAL A 253 7.94 -30.91 -6.62
C VAL A 253 7.57 -31.83 -5.46
N LYS A 254 8.52 -32.06 -4.56
CA LYS A 254 8.34 -32.86 -3.35
C LYS A 254 8.53 -31.99 -2.12
N PHE A 255 7.55 -32.04 -1.24
CA PHE A 255 7.58 -31.45 0.10
C PHE A 255 7.78 -32.59 1.09
N ALA A 256 8.90 -32.59 1.81
CA ALA A 256 9.23 -33.63 2.77
C ALA A 256 9.56 -33.03 4.13
N CYS A 257 9.16 -33.71 5.20
CA CYS A 257 9.55 -33.33 6.54
C CYS A 257 9.89 -34.58 7.36
N SER A 258 10.78 -34.41 8.33
CA SER A 258 11.12 -35.41 9.32
C SER A 258 11.04 -34.75 10.69
N GLY A 259 10.31 -35.35 11.62
CA GLY A 259 10.19 -34.88 12.99
C GLY A 259 10.07 -36.05 13.97
N ASP A 260 9.92 -35.74 15.25
CA ASP A 260 9.97 -36.74 16.33
C ASP A 260 8.79 -37.72 16.28
N ILE A 261 7.63 -37.25 15.82
CA ILE A 261 6.40 -38.04 15.73
C ILE A 261 6.41 -38.94 14.48
N GLY A 262 7.14 -38.55 13.44
CA GLY A 262 7.21 -39.28 12.18
C GLY A 262 7.73 -38.44 11.02
N SER A 263 7.73 -39.04 9.83
CA SER A 263 8.06 -38.36 8.57
C SER A 263 6.84 -38.29 7.65
N GLY A 264 6.79 -37.25 6.84
CA GLY A 264 5.73 -37.02 5.86
C GLY A 264 6.29 -36.52 4.54
N SER A 265 5.70 -36.95 3.43
CA SER A 265 6.09 -36.46 2.10
C SER A 265 4.87 -36.30 1.19
N VAL A 266 4.78 -35.17 0.49
CA VAL A 266 3.79 -34.88 -0.54
C VAL A 266 4.51 -34.60 -1.85
N ILE A 267 4.09 -35.23 -2.94
CA ILE A 267 4.67 -35.03 -4.27
C ILE A 267 3.59 -34.48 -5.18
N LEU A 268 3.82 -33.29 -5.75
CA LEU A 268 2.98 -32.71 -6.79
C LEU A 268 3.67 -32.90 -8.13
N LYS A 269 2.95 -33.54 -9.06
CA LYS A 269 3.39 -33.71 -10.44
C LYS A 269 2.81 -32.58 -11.30
N GLN A 270 3.53 -32.24 -12.37
CA GLN A 270 3.06 -31.27 -13.34
C GLN A 270 1.73 -31.74 -13.94
N ASN A 271 0.71 -30.88 -13.85
CA ASN A 271 -0.61 -31.14 -14.39
C ASN A 271 -1.15 -29.84 -15.00
N PRO A 272 -0.88 -29.58 -16.29
CA PRO A 272 -1.45 -28.45 -17.00
C PRO A 272 -2.93 -28.73 -17.29
N SER A 273 -3.79 -28.44 -16.31
CA SER A 273 -5.24 -28.50 -16.50
C SER A 273 -5.70 -27.33 -17.36
N LEU A 274 -6.05 -27.59 -18.63
CA LEU A 274 -6.54 -26.57 -19.56
C LEU A 274 -7.97 -26.10 -19.23
N ASP A 275 -8.77 -26.96 -18.58
CA ASP A 275 -10.17 -26.67 -18.27
C ASP A 275 -10.32 -25.76 -17.03
N LYS A 276 -9.34 -25.80 -16.11
CA LYS A 276 -9.34 -25.01 -14.88
C LYS A 276 -7.92 -24.54 -14.54
N PRO A 277 -7.50 -23.36 -15.05
CA PRO A 277 -6.15 -22.86 -14.81
C PRO A 277 -5.83 -22.65 -13.33
N GLY A 278 -6.84 -22.33 -12.50
CA GLY A 278 -6.70 -22.17 -11.04
C GLY A 278 -6.41 -23.47 -10.27
N GLU A 279 -6.60 -24.65 -10.89
CA GLU A 279 -6.24 -25.95 -10.30
C GLU A 279 -4.94 -26.52 -10.90
N SER A 280 -4.33 -25.82 -11.85
CA SER A 280 -3.15 -26.32 -12.56
C SER A 280 -1.88 -26.23 -11.71
N VAL A 281 -0.95 -27.17 -11.97
CA VAL A 281 0.40 -27.16 -11.41
C VAL A 281 1.39 -27.08 -12.56
N THR A 282 2.13 -25.98 -12.64
CA THR A 282 3.18 -25.75 -13.64
C THR A 282 4.54 -25.68 -12.95
N ILE A 283 5.51 -26.38 -13.52
CA ILE A 283 6.88 -26.43 -13.00
C ILE A 283 7.79 -26.07 -14.17
N ASP A 284 8.54 -24.99 -14.01
CA ASP A 284 9.63 -24.60 -14.90
C ASP A 284 10.94 -24.77 -14.11
N MET A 285 11.87 -25.55 -14.67
CA MET A 285 13.08 -25.97 -13.97
C MET A 285 14.26 -25.91 -14.93
N THR A 286 15.24 -25.09 -14.57
CA THR A 286 16.55 -25.07 -15.22
C THR A 286 17.48 -26.06 -14.55
N GLU A 287 17.49 -26.10 -13.22
CA GLU A 287 18.36 -26.98 -12.42
C GLU A 287 17.61 -27.59 -11.22
N PRO A 288 17.90 -28.85 -10.82
CA PRO A 288 17.33 -29.44 -9.62
C PRO A 288 17.77 -28.68 -8.37
N VAL A 289 16.83 -28.42 -7.46
CA VAL A 289 17.09 -27.66 -6.23
C VAL A 289 16.39 -28.34 -5.05
N ALA A 290 17.10 -28.43 -3.92
CA ALA A 290 16.59 -29.00 -2.68
C ALA A 290 17.00 -28.09 -1.51
N LEU A 291 16.02 -27.42 -0.90
CA LEU A 291 16.26 -26.46 0.17
C LEU A 291 15.29 -26.70 1.33
N THR A 292 15.76 -26.42 2.55
CA THR A 292 14.96 -26.60 3.76
C THR A 292 14.48 -25.24 4.27
N PHE A 293 13.22 -25.13 4.65
CA PHE A 293 12.61 -23.89 5.13
C PHE A 293 11.83 -24.13 6.43
N SER A 294 11.62 -23.07 7.21
CA SER A 294 10.78 -23.12 8.40
C SER A 294 9.29 -23.11 8.04
N LEU A 295 8.56 -24.15 8.47
CA LEU A 295 7.11 -24.26 8.27
C LEU A 295 6.32 -23.19 9.01
N LYS A 296 6.87 -22.62 10.10
CA LYS A 296 6.25 -21.51 10.83
C LYS A 296 6.05 -20.29 9.94
N TYR A 297 7.08 -19.91 9.17
CA TYR A 297 7.00 -18.78 8.23
C TYR A 297 6.10 -19.10 7.04
N LEU A 298 6.24 -20.29 6.44
CA LEU A 298 5.40 -20.69 5.32
C LEU A 298 3.91 -20.71 5.68
N THR A 299 3.56 -21.17 6.88
CA THR A 299 2.18 -21.14 7.39
C THR A 299 1.66 -19.71 7.55
N ASN A 300 2.51 -18.76 7.93
CA ASN A 300 2.13 -17.35 7.95
C ASN A 300 1.90 -16.80 6.54
N PHE A 301 2.78 -17.10 5.57
CA PHE A 301 2.60 -16.68 4.18
C PHE A 301 1.31 -17.24 3.57
N CYS A 302 0.92 -18.46 3.95
CA CYS A 302 -0.33 -19.08 3.50
C CYS A 302 -1.60 -18.30 3.90
N LYS A 303 -1.53 -17.33 4.82
CA LYS A 303 -2.66 -16.42 5.10
C LYS A 303 -3.01 -15.53 3.92
N ALA A 304 -2.09 -15.32 2.99
CA ALA A 304 -2.31 -14.62 1.73
C ALA A 304 -3.10 -15.44 0.68
N SER A 305 -3.40 -16.72 0.92
CA SER A 305 -4.13 -17.57 -0.04
C SER A 305 -5.51 -17.04 -0.42
N GLY A 306 -6.11 -16.17 0.39
CA GLY A 306 -7.35 -15.48 0.04
C GLY A 306 -7.20 -14.38 -1.02
N LEU A 307 -5.98 -13.99 -1.38
CA LEU A 307 -5.68 -12.93 -2.36
C LEU A 307 -5.61 -13.46 -3.79
N SER A 308 -5.16 -14.70 -3.97
CA SER A 308 -4.93 -15.33 -5.27
C SER A 308 -5.25 -16.83 -5.19
N ASP A 309 -5.88 -17.36 -6.23
CA ASP A 309 -6.15 -18.79 -6.37
C ASP A 309 -4.87 -19.61 -6.60
N GLN A 310 -3.80 -18.95 -7.06
CA GLN A 310 -2.51 -19.55 -7.38
C GLN A 310 -1.39 -18.87 -6.57
N VAL A 311 -0.41 -19.66 -6.17
CA VAL A 311 0.84 -19.21 -5.54
C VAL A 311 2.01 -19.61 -6.41
N LYS A 312 3.00 -18.71 -6.53
CA LYS A 312 4.24 -18.95 -7.26
C LYS A 312 5.39 -19.06 -6.27
N LEU A 313 6.13 -20.16 -6.32
CA LEU A 313 7.34 -20.41 -5.55
C LEU A 313 8.54 -20.35 -6.48
N CYS A 314 9.53 -19.51 -6.18
CA CYS A 314 10.79 -19.48 -6.91
C CYS A 314 11.94 -19.87 -5.99
N LEU A 315 12.70 -20.89 -6.40
CA LEU A 315 13.78 -21.49 -5.62
C LEU A 315 15.11 -21.37 -6.35
N SER A 316 16.17 -21.13 -5.61
CA SER A 316 17.56 -21.20 -6.07
C SER A 316 18.47 -21.33 -4.84
N SER A 317 19.59 -22.03 -4.96
CA SER A 317 20.47 -22.34 -3.82
C SER A 317 21.17 -21.12 -3.22
N GLU A 318 21.30 -20.03 -3.98
CA GLU A 318 22.05 -18.83 -3.58
C GLU A 318 21.15 -17.66 -3.12
N VAL A 319 19.83 -17.77 -3.29
CA VAL A 319 18.89 -16.69 -2.92
C VAL A 319 17.72 -17.20 -2.07
N PRO A 320 17.09 -16.32 -1.28
CA PRO A 320 15.91 -16.67 -0.51
C PRO A 320 14.78 -17.23 -1.39
N LEU A 321 13.97 -18.12 -0.82
CA LEU A 321 12.73 -18.56 -1.43
C LEU A 321 11.81 -17.37 -1.63
N LEU A 322 11.34 -17.17 -2.86
CA LEU A 322 10.29 -16.21 -3.18
C LEU A 322 8.94 -16.94 -3.19
N VAL A 323 7.98 -16.45 -2.40
CA VAL A 323 6.57 -16.85 -2.42
C VAL A 323 5.75 -15.66 -2.88
N GLU A 324 5.20 -15.73 -4.09
CA GLU A 324 4.43 -14.64 -4.71
C GLU A 324 2.95 -15.01 -4.82
N TYR A 325 2.10 -14.10 -4.35
CA TYR A 325 0.67 -14.08 -4.60
C TYR A 325 0.36 -12.92 -5.54
N GLY A 326 -0.11 -13.24 -6.74
CA GLY A 326 -0.51 -12.25 -7.74
C GLY A 326 -1.81 -11.55 -7.34
N LEU A 327 -1.86 -10.24 -7.53
CA LEU A 327 -3.07 -9.42 -7.34
C LEU A 327 -3.52 -8.86 -8.70
N GLN A 328 -4.65 -8.16 -8.71
CA GLN A 328 -5.16 -7.49 -9.91
C GLN A 328 -4.19 -6.41 -10.41
N GLU A 329 -4.26 -6.08 -11.71
CA GLU A 329 -3.48 -5.00 -12.33
C GLU A 329 -1.97 -5.10 -12.11
N GLN A 330 -1.43 -6.33 -12.21
CA GLN A 330 -0.01 -6.63 -11.99
C GLN A 330 0.54 -6.17 -10.62
N SER A 331 -0.34 -6.03 -9.63
CA SER A 331 0.02 -5.86 -8.23
C SER A 331 0.45 -7.21 -7.65
N TYR A 332 1.20 -7.21 -6.55
CA TYR A 332 1.67 -8.45 -5.94
C TYR A 332 1.87 -8.33 -4.43
N LEU A 333 1.85 -9.49 -3.77
CA LEU A 333 2.37 -9.69 -2.43
C LEU A 333 3.43 -10.80 -2.47
N ARG A 334 4.67 -10.42 -2.19
CA ARG A 334 5.85 -11.29 -2.22
C ARG A 334 6.40 -11.47 -0.82
N PHE A 335 6.76 -12.70 -0.49
CA PHE A 335 7.49 -13.04 0.71
C PHE A 335 8.82 -13.66 0.32
N TYR A 336 9.88 -13.26 1.00
CA TYR A 336 11.21 -13.83 0.86
C TYR A 336 11.57 -14.53 2.15
N LEU A 337 12.08 -15.75 2.06
CA LEU A 337 12.46 -16.55 3.22
C LEU A 337 13.82 -17.19 3.01
N ALA A 338 14.76 -16.89 3.91
CA ALA A 338 16.06 -17.52 3.88
C ALA A 338 15.93 -19.05 4.14
N PRO A 339 16.68 -19.89 3.39
CA PRO A 339 16.74 -21.30 3.68
C PRO A 339 17.40 -21.54 5.04
N LYS A 340 16.99 -22.62 5.72
CA LYS A 340 17.78 -23.17 6.82
C LYS A 340 19.02 -23.79 6.21
N ILE A 341 20.18 -23.28 6.60
CA ILE A 341 21.46 -23.93 6.35
C ILE A 341 21.41 -25.24 7.15
N GLY A 342 21.51 -26.39 6.46
CA GLY A 342 21.72 -27.64 7.15
C GLY A 342 23.09 -27.58 7.84
N ASP A 343 23.23 -28.17 9.02
CA ASP A 343 24.55 -28.47 9.53
C ASP A 343 25.23 -29.37 8.48
N GLU A 344 26.14 -28.81 7.69
CA GLU A 344 27.04 -29.60 6.87
C GLU A 344 27.92 -30.38 7.86
N ASP A 345 27.61 -31.66 8.05
CA ASP A 345 28.52 -32.61 8.70
C ASP A 345 29.84 -32.72 7.94
#